data_AF-A0A7J6DAK1-F1
#
_entry.id   AF-A0A7J6DAK1-F1
#
_cell.length_a   1.000
_cell.length_b   1.000
_cell.length_c   1.000
_cell.angle_alpha   90.00
_cell.angle_beta   90.00
_cell.angle_gamma   90.00
#
_symmetry.space_group_name_H-M   'P 1'
#
loop_
_entity.id
_entity.type
_entity.pdbx_description
1 polymer ?
#
loop_
_entity_poly.entity_id
_entity_poly.type
_entity_poly.pdbx_seq_one_letter_code
_entity_poly.pdbx_strand_id
1 'polypeptide(L)'
;MLVLECRCPAEFSSNQTHLNQLIKVFRITEATGSVSSSRPSQLVTRGAHFRRPQSVVECTVLFRVGMVLIKQYQVLLPCSVEEYQVGQLYSVAEASKNNTGGGEGIEVLRNEPYEKDGEKGQYTHKIYHIHSKVPGFIQMFAPEGALVFHEKAWNAYPYCRTIVTNEYMKDDFFIKIETWHKPDTGTTENPHGLPPEEWEDIEIVPIDIADRSQVDDVDYKPEEDPAIYHSEKTGRGPLGPEWKKELHNGNCPYMTAYKLVTVHFRWWGLQGRVENFIHKQEKRLFTNFHRQLFCWLDRWVDLTMDDIRRMEEETQRELDQMRSQGSVRGMKAGED
;
A
#
# COMPACT_ATOMS: atom_id res chain seq x y z
N MET A 1 31.24 57.46 -8.94
CA MET A 1 32.13 56.50 -8.26
C MET A 1 32.48 57.09 -6.90
N LEU A 2 31.66 56.76 -5.90
CA LEU A 2 31.63 57.10 -4.46
C LEU A 2 30.40 56.31 -3.96
N VAL A 3 30.27 55.66 -2.79
CA VAL A 3 31.04 55.56 -1.55
C VAL A 3 30.45 54.38 -0.75
N LEU A 4 31.37 53.66 -0.07
CA LEU A 4 31.34 52.94 1.21
C LEU A 4 30.06 52.29 1.81
N GLU A 5 30.29 51.03 2.19
CA GLU A 5 29.99 50.32 3.46
C GLU A 5 28.59 50.35 4.12
N CYS A 6 28.24 49.12 4.56
CA CYS A 6 27.81 48.72 5.91
C CYS A 6 26.36 48.21 6.08
N ARG A 7 26.30 47.05 6.77
CA ARG A 7 25.24 46.51 7.64
C ARG A 7 24.06 45.72 7.03
N CYS A 8 23.97 44.45 7.46
CA CYS A 8 22.69 43.76 7.70
C CYS A 8 21.89 44.48 8.80
N PRO A 9 20.56 44.46 8.72
CA PRO A 9 19.81 43.64 9.69
C PRO A 9 18.58 42.90 9.12
N ALA A 10 18.32 41.75 9.74
CA ALA A 10 17.05 41.10 10.09
C ALA A 10 15.77 41.22 9.21
N GLU A 11 15.21 40.03 8.95
CA GLU A 11 13.79 39.63 9.04
C GLU A 11 12.76 39.87 7.89
N PHE A 12 11.92 38.83 7.77
CA PHE A 12 10.64 38.66 7.06
C PHE A 12 10.57 38.33 5.55
N SER A 13 10.11 37.09 5.31
CA SER A 13 9.06 36.71 4.35
C SER A 13 9.32 36.85 2.85
N SER A 14 9.68 35.74 2.19
CA SER A 14 9.26 35.52 0.79
C SER A 14 9.32 34.05 0.36
N ASN A 15 8.28 33.26 0.68
CA ASN A 15 8.00 31.99 -0.03
C ASN A 15 6.66 32.04 -0.80
N GLN A 16 6.22 33.24 -1.19
CA GLN A 16 5.03 33.45 -2.04
C GLN A 16 5.37 33.93 -3.47
N THR A 17 6.63 34.29 -3.74
CA THR A 17 7.00 34.99 -4.99
C THR A 17 7.36 34.02 -6.12
N HIS A 18 7.81 32.80 -5.82
CA HIS A 18 8.10 31.77 -6.82
C HIS A 18 6.83 31.06 -7.34
N LEU A 19 5.76 30.97 -6.55
CA LEU A 19 4.47 30.40 -6.98
C LEU A 19 3.72 31.31 -7.97
N ASN A 20 3.90 32.63 -7.85
CA ASN A 20 3.23 33.61 -8.71
C ASN A 20 3.86 33.80 -10.10
N GLN A 21 5.06 33.27 -10.34
CA GLN A 21 5.68 33.27 -11.67
C GLN A 21 5.25 32.05 -12.52
N LEU A 22 4.96 30.90 -11.89
CA LEU A 22 4.42 29.72 -12.58
C LEU A 22 2.95 29.89 -13.01
N ILE A 23 2.16 30.70 -12.29
CA ILE A 23 0.74 30.97 -12.63
C ILE A 23 0.60 31.93 -13.84
N LYS A 24 1.62 32.73 -14.18
CA LYS A 24 1.58 33.65 -15.33
C LYS A 24 1.88 33.00 -16.67
N VAL A 25 2.53 31.83 -16.69
CA VAL A 25 2.86 31.11 -17.94
C VAL A 25 1.66 30.31 -18.47
N PHE A 26 0.71 29.93 -17.63
CA PHE A 26 -0.47 29.12 -18.03
C PHE A 26 -1.74 29.93 -18.36
N ARG A 27 -1.71 31.26 -18.27
CA ARG A 27 -2.89 32.12 -18.55
C ARG A 27 -2.94 32.72 -19.96
N ILE A 28 -2.09 32.26 -20.88
CA ILE A 28 -2.01 32.79 -22.26
C ILE A 28 -2.71 31.86 -23.29
N THR A 29 -3.18 30.68 -22.89
CA THR A 29 -3.77 29.69 -23.83
C THR A 29 -5.29 29.67 -23.94
N GLU A 30 -6.03 30.58 -23.29
CA GLU A 30 -7.49 30.68 -23.43
C GLU A 30 -7.95 32.13 -23.62
N ALA A 31 -7.77 32.66 -24.84
CA ALA A 31 -8.43 33.89 -25.27
C ALA A 31 -8.54 33.99 -26.80
N THR A 32 -9.36 33.13 -27.43
CA THR A 32 -9.95 33.43 -28.75
C THR A 32 -11.31 32.74 -28.88
N GLY A 33 -12.40 33.52 -28.93
CA GLY A 33 -13.74 33.02 -29.24
C GLY A 33 -14.87 33.83 -28.63
N SER A 34 -15.02 35.09 -29.04
CA SER A 34 -16.15 35.97 -28.73
C SER A 34 -17.31 35.80 -29.73
N VAL A 35 -18.45 36.47 -29.42
CA VAL A 35 -19.68 36.76 -30.22
C VAL A 35 -20.89 35.87 -29.85
N SER A 36 -21.80 36.29 -28.92
CA SER A 36 -22.99 37.19 -29.05
C SER A 36 -24.11 36.63 -29.95
N SER A 37 -25.43 36.82 -29.80
CA SER A 37 -26.39 37.35 -28.81
C SER A 37 -27.81 37.05 -29.35
N SER A 38 -28.85 37.15 -28.50
CA SER A 38 -30.26 37.52 -28.80
C SER A 38 -31.24 36.59 -29.57
N ARG A 39 -32.42 36.34 -28.95
CA ARG A 39 -33.74 35.90 -29.50
C ARG A 39 -34.54 37.11 -30.10
N PRO A 40 -35.84 37.04 -30.52
CA PRO A 40 -36.76 35.94 -30.95
C PRO A 40 -37.55 36.24 -32.27
N SER A 41 -38.40 35.30 -32.73
CA SER A 41 -39.79 35.46 -33.25
C SER A 41 -40.16 34.60 -34.49
N GLN A 42 -41.47 34.42 -34.67
CA GLN A 42 -42.23 33.33 -35.32
C GLN A 42 -42.25 33.37 -36.86
N LEU A 43 -42.41 32.20 -37.53
CA LEU A 43 -43.47 31.97 -38.54
C LEU A 43 -43.60 30.47 -38.93
N VAL A 44 -44.83 30.09 -39.29
CA VAL A 44 -45.32 28.76 -39.67
C VAL A 44 -45.07 28.46 -41.15
N THR A 45 -44.73 27.23 -41.54
CA THR A 45 -45.42 26.44 -42.61
C THR A 45 -44.84 25.03 -42.86
N ARG A 46 -45.81 24.10 -42.97
CA ARG A 46 -45.86 22.73 -43.54
C ARG A 46 -44.63 22.07 -44.19
N GLY A 47 -44.35 20.84 -43.71
CA GLY A 47 -44.48 19.62 -44.53
C GLY A 47 -43.21 19.04 -45.17
N ALA A 48 -42.61 18.04 -44.54
CA ALA A 48 -42.03 16.87 -45.22
C ALA A 48 -41.67 15.79 -44.19
N HIS A 49 -42.17 14.58 -44.39
CA HIS A 49 -41.75 13.39 -43.68
C HIS A 49 -40.27 13.12 -43.91
N PHE A 50 -39.47 13.10 -42.85
CA PHE A 50 -38.17 12.44 -42.86
C PHE A 50 -38.06 11.50 -41.67
N ARG A 51 -37.69 10.26 -42.00
CA ARG A 51 -37.63 9.10 -41.11
C ARG A 51 -36.65 9.37 -39.97
N ARG A 52 -37.03 9.01 -38.74
CA ARG A 52 -36.12 8.91 -37.59
C ARG A 52 -35.17 7.73 -37.80
N PRO A 53 -33.84 7.91 -37.68
CA PRO A 53 -32.98 6.86 -37.18
C PRO A 53 -32.88 6.97 -35.66
N GLN A 54 -32.74 5.80 -35.05
CA GLN A 54 -32.53 5.55 -33.63
C GLN A 54 -31.20 6.13 -33.13
N SER A 55 -31.06 6.09 -31.80
CA SER A 55 -29.85 6.33 -30.98
C SER A 55 -29.32 7.76 -30.97
N VAL A 56 -29.96 8.61 -30.16
CA VAL A 56 -29.19 9.56 -29.37
C VAL A 56 -28.41 8.71 -28.37
N VAL A 57 -27.13 8.50 -28.64
CA VAL A 57 -26.18 8.01 -27.64
C VAL A 57 -26.17 9.09 -26.57
N GLU A 58 -26.91 8.85 -25.49
CA GLU A 58 -26.77 9.59 -24.26
C GLU A 58 -25.32 9.36 -23.84
N CYS A 59 -24.46 10.33 -24.11
CA CYS A 59 -23.10 10.36 -23.60
C CYS A 59 -23.25 10.64 -22.11
N THR A 60 -23.64 9.61 -21.36
CA THR A 60 -23.46 9.57 -19.92
C THR A 60 -21.96 9.64 -19.74
N VAL A 61 -21.46 10.86 -19.57
CA VAL A 61 -20.21 11.09 -18.85
C VAL A 61 -20.53 10.57 -17.45
N LEU A 62 -20.38 9.26 -17.28
CA LEU A 62 -20.12 8.67 -15.98
C LEU A 62 -18.87 9.41 -15.53
N PHE A 63 -19.08 10.41 -14.68
CA PHE A 63 -18.07 10.88 -13.76
C PHE A 63 -17.63 9.61 -13.03
N ARG A 64 -16.57 8.96 -13.54
CA ARG A 64 -15.86 7.92 -12.83
C ARG A 64 -15.52 8.55 -11.49
N VAL A 65 -16.20 8.07 -10.44
CA VAL A 65 -15.77 8.21 -9.06
C VAL A 65 -14.25 7.99 -9.08
N GLY A 66 -13.49 8.96 -8.58
CA GLY A 66 -12.08 9.16 -8.91
C GLY A 66 -11.31 7.85 -9.00
N MET A 67 -10.66 7.61 -10.14
CA MET A 67 -9.96 6.36 -10.45
C MET A 67 -9.06 5.95 -9.28
N VAL A 68 -9.38 4.85 -8.62
CA VAL A 68 -8.56 4.24 -7.58
C VAL A 68 -7.83 3.07 -8.22
N LEU A 69 -6.55 2.86 -7.93
CA LEU A 69 -5.82 1.71 -8.46
C LEU A 69 -5.99 0.53 -7.51
N ILE A 70 -6.43 -0.62 -8.04
CA ILE A 70 -6.68 -1.83 -7.24
C ILE A 70 -5.95 -3.00 -7.89
N LYS A 71 -5.24 -3.77 -7.06
CA LYS A 71 -4.56 -5.02 -7.47
C LYS A 71 -4.77 -6.10 -6.41
N GLN A 72 -4.86 -7.37 -6.81
CA GLN A 72 -4.87 -8.49 -5.89
C GLN A 72 -3.53 -9.23 -5.94
N TYR A 73 -2.80 -9.23 -4.83
CA TYR A 73 -1.59 -10.02 -4.67
C TYR A 73 -1.94 -11.39 -4.10
N GLN A 74 -1.51 -12.45 -4.78
CA GLN A 74 -1.71 -13.83 -4.34
C GLN A 74 -0.39 -14.42 -3.87
N VAL A 75 -0.35 -14.78 -2.58
CA VAL A 75 0.84 -15.39 -1.97
C VAL A 75 0.50 -16.79 -1.53
N LEU A 76 0.93 -17.79 -2.32
CA LEU A 76 0.87 -19.20 -1.94
C LEU A 76 2.01 -19.49 -0.96
N LEU A 77 1.73 -20.23 0.11
CA LEU A 77 2.69 -20.54 1.18
C LEU A 77 2.62 -22.02 1.60
N PRO A 78 3.76 -22.63 1.94
CA PRO A 78 3.87 -24.02 2.43
C PRO A 78 3.62 -24.10 3.97
N CYS A 79 2.51 -23.53 4.41
CA CYS A 79 2.03 -23.59 5.79
C CYS A 79 0.50 -23.65 5.79
N SER A 80 -0.10 -24.11 6.88
CA SER A 80 -1.56 -24.09 7.03
C SER A 80 -2.08 -22.67 7.31
N VAL A 81 -3.39 -22.49 7.20
CA VAL A 81 -4.07 -21.23 7.58
C VAL A 81 -3.85 -20.95 9.08
N GLU A 82 -3.94 -21.97 9.92
CA GLU A 82 -3.74 -21.88 11.37
C GLU A 82 -2.29 -21.51 11.73
N GLU A 83 -1.31 -22.15 11.08
CA GLU A 83 0.12 -21.84 11.27
C GLU A 83 0.42 -20.40 10.84
N TYR A 84 -0.14 -19.96 9.71
CA TYR A 84 0.07 -18.62 9.20
C TYR A 84 -0.43 -17.55 10.18
N GLN A 85 -1.50 -17.79 10.93
CA GLN A 85 -2.00 -16.84 11.93
C GLN A 85 -0.91 -16.49 12.96
N VAL A 86 -0.18 -17.50 13.45
CA VAL A 86 0.94 -17.32 14.39
C VAL A 86 2.15 -16.71 13.68
N GLY A 87 2.55 -17.31 12.55
CA GLY A 87 3.74 -16.90 11.80
C GLY A 87 3.67 -15.45 11.30
N GLN A 88 2.50 -14.99 10.88
CA GLN A 88 2.29 -13.60 10.47
C GLN A 88 2.53 -12.64 11.63
N LEU A 89 1.96 -12.89 12.80
CA LEU A 89 2.09 -11.98 13.95
C LEU A 89 3.53 -11.93 14.47
N TYR A 90 4.19 -13.10 14.56
CA TYR A 90 5.62 -13.17 14.87
C TYR A 90 6.45 -12.36 13.86
N SER A 91 6.23 -12.58 12.57
CA SER A 91 7.01 -11.94 11.52
C SER A 91 6.76 -10.43 11.46
N VAL A 92 5.54 -9.97 11.77
CA VAL A 92 5.23 -8.53 11.88
C VAL A 92 6.02 -7.91 13.04
N ALA A 93 6.11 -8.57 14.19
CA ALA A 93 6.88 -8.08 15.33
C ALA A 93 8.38 -7.93 14.96
N GLU A 94 8.98 -8.98 14.40
CA GLU A 94 10.40 -8.98 13.99
C GLU A 94 10.69 -7.98 12.86
N ALA A 95 9.84 -7.92 11.83
CA ALA A 95 9.96 -6.94 10.76
C ALA A 95 9.82 -5.50 11.28
N SER A 96 8.97 -5.28 12.29
CA SER A 96 8.83 -3.96 12.93
C SER A 96 10.12 -3.53 13.61
N LYS A 97 10.77 -4.45 14.34
CA LYS A 97 12.06 -4.21 15.00
C LYS A 97 13.15 -3.89 13.99
N ASN A 98 13.22 -4.65 12.89
CA ASN A 98 14.20 -4.44 11.82
C ASN A 98 14.06 -3.09 11.11
N ASN A 99 12.87 -2.48 11.14
CA ASN A 99 12.57 -1.21 10.48
C ASN A 99 12.46 -0.01 11.44
N THR A 100 12.79 -0.15 12.73
CA THR A 100 12.61 0.94 13.72
C THR A 100 13.90 1.36 14.37
N GLY A 101 14.32 2.61 14.22
CA GLY A 101 15.56 3.15 14.76
C GLY A 101 15.80 4.60 14.37
N GLY A 102 16.51 5.36 15.22
CA GLY A 102 16.99 6.70 14.89
C GLY A 102 15.88 7.72 14.57
N GLY A 103 14.77 7.67 15.31
CA GLY A 103 13.62 8.56 15.13
C GLY A 103 12.59 8.11 14.09
N GLU A 104 12.87 7.03 13.34
CA GLU A 104 11.98 6.50 12.31
C GLU A 104 11.54 5.06 12.59
N GLY A 105 10.45 4.63 11.96
CA GLY A 105 9.90 3.28 12.09
C GLY A 105 8.48 3.24 12.63
N ILE A 106 8.18 2.20 13.39
CA ILE A 106 6.81 1.84 13.78
C ILE A 106 6.59 2.19 15.26
N GLU A 107 5.51 2.92 15.52
CA GLU A 107 4.97 3.18 16.85
C GLU A 107 3.63 2.48 16.99
N VAL A 108 3.42 1.73 18.08
CA VAL A 108 2.16 1.05 18.35
C VAL A 108 1.37 1.85 19.38
N LEU A 109 0.26 2.46 18.96
CA LEU A 109 -0.61 3.26 19.84
C LEU A 109 -1.66 2.41 20.55
N ARG A 110 -2.23 1.43 19.84
CA ARG A 110 -3.23 0.50 20.38
C ARG A 110 -3.01 -0.89 19.83
N ASN A 111 -3.20 -1.88 20.70
CA ASN A 111 -3.31 -3.28 20.36
C ASN A 111 -4.32 -3.90 21.33
N GLU A 112 -5.58 -4.01 20.93
CA GLU A 112 -6.68 -4.42 21.80
C GLU A 112 -7.67 -5.33 21.07
N PRO A 113 -8.32 -6.28 21.76
CA PRO A 113 -9.40 -7.05 21.17
C PRO A 113 -10.59 -6.12 20.85
N TYR A 114 -11.32 -6.40 19.78
CA TYR A 114 -12.57 -5.70 19.44
C TYR A 114 -13.70 -6.67 19.13
N GLU A 115 -14.92 -6.18 19.31
CA GLU A 115 -16.15 -6.82 18.86
C GLU A 115 -17.06 -5.74 18.26
N LYS A 116 -17.44 -5.90 16.99
CA LYS A 116 -18.32 -4.97 16.28
C LYS A 116 -19.17 -5.72 15.27
N ASP A 117 -20.49 -5.48 15.32
CA ASP A 117 -21.45 -6.05 14.36
C ASP A 117 -21.36 -7.60 14.22
N GLY A 118 -20.99 -8.29 15.31
CA GLY A 118 -20.79 -9.74 15.35
C GLY A 118 -19.41 -10.22 14.89
N GLU A 119 -18.57 -9.35 14.32
CA GLU A 119 -17.17 -9.62 14.02
C GLU A 119 -16.33 -9.43 15.29
N LYS A 120 -15.47 -10.41 15.60
CA LYS A 120 -14.52 -10.36 16.71
C LYS A 120 -13.11 -10.51 16.17
N GLY A 121 -12.17 -9.78 16.75
CA GLY A 121 -10.78 -9.85 16.32
C GLY A 121 -9.85 -9.00 17.16
N GLN A 122 -8.68 -8.71 16.61
CA GLN A 122 -7.72 -7.78 17.19
C GLN A 122 -7.69 -6.47 16.40
N TYR A 123 -7.82 -5.35 17.09
CA TYR A 123 -7.64 -4.03 16.54
C TYR A 123 -6.24 -3.52 16.87
N THR A 124 -5.55 -2.99 15.86
CA THR A 124 -4.29 -2.28 16.07
C THR A 124 -4.33 -0.91 15.44
N HIS A 125 -3.68 0.06 16.10
CA HIS A 125 -3.42 1.38 15.55
C HIS A 125 -1.93 1.66 15.69
N LYS A 126 -1.25 1.78 14.56
CA LYS A 126 0.18 2.08 14.47
C LYS A 126 0.42 3.40 13.73
N ILE A 127 1.55 4.02 14.02
CA ILE A 127 2.07 5.16 13.28
C ILE A 127 3.38 4.76 12.59
N TYR A 128 3.48 5.06 11.30
CA TYR A 128 4.69 4.92 10.50
C TYR A 128 5.38 6.27 10.34
N HIS A 129 6.58 6.36 10.91
CA HIS A 129 7.50 7.49 10.81
C HIS A 129 8.53 7.18 9.71
N ILE A 130 8.33 7.67 8.49
CA ILE A 130 9.11 7.21 7.31
C ILE A 130 9.84 8.33 6.55
N HIS A 131 10.22 9.40 7.25
CA HIS A 131 10.76 10.62 6.64
C HIS A 131 11.92 10.39 5.66
N SER A 132 13.00 9.71 6.07
CA SER A 132 14.16 9.43 5.20
C SER A 132 14.03 8.13 4.38
N LYS A 133 12.90 7.42 4.52
CA LYS A 133 12.64 6.13 3.85
C LYS A 133 11.83 6.26 2.57
N VAL A 134 11.19 7.41 2.34
CA VAL A 134 10.48 7.70 1.08
C VAL A 134 11.40 8.34 0.04
N PRO A 135 11.14 8.18 -1.27
CA PRO A 135 11.97 8.77 -2.32
C PRO A 135 12.00 10.30 -2.26
N GLY A 136 13.09 10.90 -2.75
CA GLY A 136 13.29 12.36 -2.73
C GLY A 136 12.20 13.16 -3.45
N PHE A 137 11.59 12.61 -4.51
CA PHE A 137 10.48 13.29 -5.20
C PHE A 137 9.23 13.41 -4.31
N ILE A 138 9.00 12.48 -3.36
CA ILE A 138 7.90 12.57 -2.40
C ILE A 138 8.26 13.61 -1.33
N GLN A 139 9.51 13.59 -0.83
CA GLN A 139 9.98 14.54 0.18
C GLN A 139 9.89 16.00 -0.32
N MET A 140 10.14 16.24 -1.60
CA MET A 140 10.12 17.60 -2.18
C MET A 140 8.75 18.29 -2.12
N PHE A 141 7.66 17.53 -2.09
CA PHE A 141 6.29 18.08 -2.04
C PHE A 141 5.59 17.86 -0.69
N ALA A 142 6.15 17.01 0.19
CA ALA A 142 5.61 16.74 1.51
C ALA A 142 6.09 17.80 2.52
N PRO A 143 5.20 18.59 3.14
CA PRO A 143 5.61 19.48 4.23
C PRO A 143 6.13 18.67 5.44
N GLU A 144 6.88 19.34 6.33
CA GLU A 144 7.42 18.72 7.53
C GLU A 144 6.29 18.10 8.38
N GLY A 145 6.40 16.81 8.70
CA GLY A 145 5.36 16.03 9.37
C GLY A 145 4.33 15.34 8.46
N ALA A 146 4.30 15.63 7.15
CA ALA A 146 3.38 14.98 6.21
C ALA A 146 3.76 13.53 5.84
N LEU A 147 4.89 13.03 6.34
CA LEU A 147 5.38 11.66 6.13
C LEU A 147 5.12 10.74 7.33
N VAL A 148 4.08 11.08 8.10
CA VAL A 148 3.53 10.28 9.19
C VAL A 148 2.25 9.62 8.68
N PHE A 149 2.21 8.29 8.74
CA PHE A 149 1.06 7.52 8.26
C PHE A 149 0.43 6.75 9.40
N HIS A 150 -0.90 6.76 9.45
CA HIS A 150 -1.67 6.05 10.47
C HIS A 150 -2.18 4.76 9.87
N GLU A 151 -1.69 3.63 10.37
CA GLU A 151 -2.23 2.32 10.06
C GLU A 151 -3.26 1.92 11.12
N LYS A 152 -4.47 1.58 10.68
CA LYS A 152 -5.48 0.93 11.50
C LYS A 152 -5.82 -0.41 10.90
N ALA A 153 -5.69 -1.48 11.68
CA ALA A 153 -5.99 -2.84 11.23
C ALA A 153 -7.02 -3.51 12.12
N TRP A 154 -7.96 -4.21 11.49
CA TRP A 154 -9.00 -5.05 12.07
C TRP A 154 -8.72 -6.48 11.61
N ASN A 155 -8.09 -7.26 12.49
CA ASN A 155 -7.71 -8.64 12.24
C ASN A 155 -8.74 -9.59 12.84
N ALA A 156 -9.71 -9.99 12.02
CA ALA A 156 -10.72 -11.01 12.31
C ALA A 156 -10.38 -12.31 11.55
N TYR A 157 -9.18 -12.84 11.84
CA TYR A 157 -8.60 -13.98 11.11
C TYR A 157 -9.62 -15.11 10.91
N PRO A 158 -9.80 -15.63 9.67
CA PRO A 158 -8.90 -15.54 8.51
C PRO A 158 -9.08 -14.31 7.61
N TYR A 159 -9.95 -13.37 7.96
CA TYR A 159 -10.07 -12.09 7.27
C TYR A 159 -9.31 -10.98 8.01
N CYS A 160 -8.68 -10.07 7.28
CA CYS A 160 -8.04 -8.90 7.85
C CYS A 160 -8.27 -7.68 6.96
N ARG A 161 -8.60 -6.54 7.57
CA ARG A 161 -8.71 -5.25 6.90
C ARG A 161 -7.73 -4.28 7.53
N THR A 162 -6.87 -3.68 6.71
CA THR A 162 -5.94 -2.63 7.11
C THR A 162 -6.20 -1.37 6.29
N ILE A 163 -6.20 -0.21 6.95
CA ILE A 163 -6.36 1.10 6.32
C ILE A 163 -5.21 1.99 6.78
N VAL A 164 -4.43 2.48 5.83
CA VAL A 164 -3.37 3.45 6.03
C VAL A 164 -3.84 4.80 5.53
N THR A 165 -3.79 5.82 6.38
CA THR A 165 -4.16 7.20 6.04
C THR A 165 -3.05 8.18 6.40
N ASN A 166 -3.19 9.41 5.93
CA ASN A 166 -2.26 10.50 6.20
C ASN A 166 -3.05 11.75 6.60
N GLU A 167 -2.70 12.35 7.74
CA GLU A 167 -3.47 13.49 8.27
C GLU A 167 -3.43 14.72 7.37
N TYR A 168 -2.31 14.94 6.67
CA TYR A 168 -2.14 16.08 5.77
C TYR A 168 -3.02 15.94 4.52
N MET A 169 -3.03 14.76 3.90
CA MET A 169 -3.77 14.48 2.66
C MET A 169 -5.26 14.20 2.89
N LYS A 170 -5.68 13.88 4.13
CA LYS A 170 -7.08 13.59 4.46
C LYS A 170 -7.68 12.53 3.53
N ASP A 171 -8.80 12.84 2.88
CA ASP A 171 -9.53 11.94 1.98
C ASP A 171 -8.83 11.77 0.62
N ASP A 172 -7.83 12.60 0.31
CA ASP A 172 -7.06 12.50 -0.94
C ASP A 172 -5.99 11.40 -0.89
N PHE A 173 -5.84 10.69 0.23
CA PHE A 173 -4.95 9.54 0.34
C PHE A 173 -5.50 8.43 1.24
N PHE A 174 -5.51 7.21 0.72
CA PHE A 174 -5.52 6.01 1.55
C PHE A 174 -4.89 4.81 0.84
N ILE A 175 -4.37 3.88 1.64
CA ILE A 175 -4.07 2.52 1.20
C ILE A 175 -4.98 1.60 2.00
N LYS A 176 -5.78 0.79 1.34
CA LYS A 176 -6.62 -0.22 1.98
C LYS A 176 -6.15 -1.59 1.54
N ILE A 177 -5.85 -2.46 2.50
CA ILE A 177 -5.43 -3.84 2.28
C ILE A 177 -6.47 -4.74 2.92
N GLU A 178 -7.21 -5.47 2.10
CA GLU A 178 -8.17 -6.48 2.55
C GLU A 178 -7.58 -7.86 2.21
N THR A 179 -7.51 -8.75 3.19
CA THR A 179 -6.89 -10.06 3.00
C THR A 179 -7.82 -11.18 3.44
N TRP A 180 -8.01 -12.16 2.55
CA TRP A 180 -8.50 -13.47 2.89
C TRP A 180 -7.36 -14.48 2.91
N HIS A 181 -7.30 -15.29 3.96
CA HIS A 181 -6.39 -16.43 4.07
C HIS A 181 -7.20 -17.71 3.84
N LYS A 182 -6.92 -18.47 2.79
CA LYS A 182 -7.71 -19.66 2.43
C LYS A 182 -6.83 -20.91 2.30
N PRO A 183 -7.37 -22.10 2.63
CA PRO A 183 -6.66 -23.37 2.52
C PRO A 183 -6.71 -23.90 1.07
N ASP A 184 -6.23 -23.09 0.13
CA ASP A 184 -6.19 -23.41 -1.30
C ASP A 184 -4.86 -22.97 -1.93
N THR A 185 -4.71 -23.21 -3.23
CA THR A 185 -3.48 -22.96 -3.98
C THR A 185 -3.58 -21.75 -4.92
N GLY A 186 -4.44 -20.77 -4.59
CA GLY A 186 -4.65 -19.58 -5.42
C GLY A 186 -5.82 -19.72 -6.40
N THR A 187 -6.66 -20.74 -6.22
CA THR A 187 -7.74 -21.10 -7.16
C THR A 187 -9.08 -20.42 -6.87
N THR A 188 -9.24 -19.77 -5.72
CA THR A 188 -10.48 -19.02 -5.42
C THR A 188 -10.54 -17.77 -6.29
N GLU A 189 -11.49 -17.73 -7.21
CA GLU A 189 -11.83 -16.53 -7.97
C GLU A 189 -12.61 -15.53 -7.11
N ASN A 190 -12.29 -14.24 -7.24
CA ASN A 190 -12.95 -13.13 -6.53
C ASN A 190 -13.22 -13.41 -5.03
N PRO A 191 -12.18 -13.71 -4.22
CA PRO A 191 -12.34 -14.11 -2.82
C PRO A 191 -12.98 -13.02 -1.95
N HIS A 192 -12.93 -11.76 -2.39
CA HIS A 192 -13.49 -10.58 -1.71
C HIS A 192 -14.93 -10.27 -2.11
N GLY A 193 -15.49 -10.98 -3.10
CA GLY A 193 -16.87 -10.79 -3.55
C GLY A 193 -17.13 -9.42 -4.16
N LEU A 194 -16.15 -8.87 -4.89
CA LEU A 194 -16.33 -7.60 -5.62
C LEU A 194 -17.41 -7.75 -6.70
N PRO A 195 -18.14 -6.67 -7.05
CA PRO A 195 -19.02 -6.69 -8.21
C PRO A 195 -18.28 -7.11 -9.49
N PRO A 196 -18.91 -7.86 -10.41
CA PRO A 196 -18.26 -8.33 -11.64
C PRO A 196 -17.57 -7.20 -12.43
N GLU A 197 -18.22 -6.04 -12.54
CA GLU A 197 -17.70 -4.87 -13.23
C GLU A 197 -16.44 -4.28 -12.59
N GLU A 198 -16.25 -4.44 -11.28
CA GLU A 198 -15.02 -4.04 -10.59
C GLU A 198 -13.96 -5.13 -10.70
N TRP A 199 -14.37 -6.41 -10.60
CA TRP A 199 -13.49 -7.57 -10.64
C TRP A 199 -12.75 -7.72 -11.97
N GLU A 200 -13.43 -7.43 -13.09
CA GLU A 200 -12.85 -7.51 -14.44
C GLU A 200 -11.60 -6.62 -14.62
N ASP A 201 -11.52 -5.49 -13.91
CA ASP A 201 -10.41 -4.55 -13.98
C ASP A 201 -9.28 -4.87 -12.96
N ILE A 202 -9.45 -5.89 -12.11
CA ILE A 202 -8.45 -6.24 -11.09
C ILE A 202 -7.28 -7.01 -11.70
N GLU A 203 -6.09 -6.41 -11.64
CA GLU A 203 -4.85 -7.11 -11.93
C GLU A 203 -4.51 -8.12 -10.82
N ILE A 204 -4.41 -9.40 -11.19
CA ILE A 204 -3.92 -10.46 -10.31
C ILE A 204 -2.39 -10.55 -10.39
N VAL A 205 -1.72 -10.33 -9.27
CA VAL A 205 -0.26 -10.33 -9.15
C VAL A 205 0.20 -11.51 -8.31
N PRO A 206 0.68 -12.62 -8.92
CA PRO A 206 1.24 -13.72 -8.15
C PRO A 206 2.57 -13.30 -7.53
N ILE A 207 2.79 -13.70 -6.28
CA ILE A 207 4.07 -13.60 -5.57
C ILE A 207 4.60 -15.02 -5.34
N ASP A 208 5.79 -15.30 -5.86
CA ASP A 208 6.48 -16.56 -5.62
C ASP A 208 7.66 -16.35 -4.68
N ILE A 209 7.52 -16.82 -3.44
CA ILE A 209 8.55 -16.62 -2.41
C ILE A 209 9.86 -17.36 -2.72
N ALA A 210 9.85 -18.36 -3.61
CA ALA A 210 11.05 -19.08 -4.02
C ALA A 210 11.75 -18.46 -5.25
N ASP A 211 11.06 -17.58 -5.98
CA ASP A 211 11.58 -16.99 -7.22
C ASP A 211 12.52 -15.82 -6.95
N ARG A 212 13.83 -16.06 -7.12
CA ARG A 212 14.88 -15.06 -6.94
C ARG A 212 14.70 -13.83 -7.83
N SER A 213 14.06 -13.95 -9.00
CA SER A 213 13.86 -12.83 -9.92
C SER A 213 12.84 -11.80 -9.42
N GLN A 214 12.04 -12.14 -8.40
CA GLN A 214 11.06 -11.24 -7.79
C GLN A 214 11.64 -10.42 -6.62
N VAL A 215 12.92 -10.61 -6.30
CA VAL A 215 13.62 -9.94 -5.21
C VAL A 215 14.67 -9.01 -5.79
N ASP A 216 14.63 -7.74 -5.41
CA ASP A 216 15.67 -6.79 -5.79
C ASP A 216 17.01 -7.18 -5.14
N ASP A 217 18.12 -6.98 -5.85
CA ASP A 217 19.45 -7.35 -5.35
C ASP A 217 19.81 -6.67 -4.03
N VAL A 218 19.29 -5.46 -3.79
CA VAL A 218 19.49 -4.70 -2.55
C VAL A 218 18.78 -5.29 -1.34
N ASP A 219 17.73 -6.10 -1.58
CA ASP A 219 16.96 -6.76 -0.52
C ASP A 219 17.38 -8.22 -0.30
N TYR A 220 18.11 -8.79 -1.25
CA TYR A 220 18.46 -10.20 -1.19
C TYR A 220 19.39 -10.50 -0.02
N LYS A 221 18.96 -11.44 0.83
CA LYS A 221 19.77 -12.04 1.88
C LYS A 221 19.67 -13.55 1.80
N PRO A 222 20.80 -14.29 1.75
CA PRO A 222 20.79 -15.74 1.71
C PRO A 222 20.02 -16.37 2.88
N GLU A 223 20.15 -15.82 4.09
CA GLU A 223 19.47 -16.31 5.29
C GLU A 223 17.94 -16.08 5.29
N GLU A 224 17.43 -15.29 4.34
CA GLU A 224 16.00 -15.03 4.11
C GLU A 224 15.57 -15.57 2.74
N ASP A 225 16.25 -16.62 2.23
CA ASP A 225 15.97 -17.24 0.94
C ASP A 225 15.30 -18.63 1.06
N PRO A 226 13.98 -18.74 0.79
CA PRO A 226 13.25 -20.01 0.83
C PRO A 226 13.80 -21.08 -0.12
N ALA A 227 14.49 -20.69 -1.19
CA ALA A 227 15.09 -21.62 -2.14
C ALA A 227 16.31 -22.36 -1.58
N ILE A 228 16.86 -21.92 -0.44
CA ILE A 228 17.99 -22.58 0.23
C ILE A 228 17.69 -22.92 1.70
N TYR A 229 16.68 -22.29 2.31
CA TYR A 229 16.27 -22.58 3.68
C TYR A 229 15.58 -23.94 3.81
N HIS A 230 15.99 -24.72 4.81
CA HIS A 230 15.35 -25.98 5.19
C HIS A 230 15.05 -25.93 6.70
N SER A 231 13.79 -26.13 7.06
CA SER A 231 13.35 -26.16 8.46
C SER A 231 13.78 -27.45 9.16
N GLU A 232 14.50 -27.33 10.26
CA GLU A 232 14.92 -28.48 11.08
C GLU A 232 13.74 -29.08 11.85
N LYS A 233 12.75 -28.25 12.24
CA LYS A 233 11.61 -28.71 13.03
C LYS A 233 10.53 -29.41 12.22
N THR A 234 10.33 -28.97 10.97
CA THR A 234 9.22 -29.45 10.13
C THR A 234 9.66 -30.24 8.90
N GLY A 235 10.94 -30.15 8.53
CA GLY A 235 11.46 -30.74 7.28
C GLY A 235 10.99 -30.04 6.01
N ARG A 236 10.36 -28.85 6.11
CA ARG A 236 9.89 -28.08 4.95
C ARG A 236 11.03 -27.27 4.32
N GLY A 237 10.96 -27.10 3.01
CA GLY A 237 12.02 -26.48 2.22
C GLY A 237 13.18 -27.45 1.96
N PRO A 238 14.18 -27.05 1.15
CA PRO A 238 14.20 -25.85 0.33
C PRO A 238 13.12 -25.84 -0.75
N LEU A 239 12.62 -24.66 -1.10
CA LEU A 239 11.60 -24.50 -2.13
C LEU A 239 12.27 -24.41 -3.51
N GLY A 240 12.31 -25.54 -4.23
CA GLY A 240 12.80 -25.59 -5.61
C GLY A 240 11.83 -24.92 -6.61
N PRO A 241 12.22 -24.77 -7.89
CA PRO A 241 11.38 -24.10 -8.91
C PRO A 241 9.98 -24.71 -9.10
N GLU A 242 9.81 -26.00 -8.81
CA GLU A 242 8.56 -26.74 -8.98
C GLU A 242 7.77 -26.94 -7.66
N TRP A 243 8.19 -26.27 -6.58
CA TRP A 243 7.64 -26.48 -5.23
C TRP A 243 6.11 -26.38 -5.17
N LYS A 244 5.51 -25.48 -5.96
CA LYS A 244 4.05 -25.30 -6.03
C LYS A 244 3.32 -26.54 -6.58
N LYS A 245 3.93 -27.25 -7.54
CA LYS A 245 3.37 -28.51 -8.07
C LYS A 245 3.58 -29.65 -7.08
N GLU A 246 4.72 -29.66 -6.40
CA GLU A 246 5.07 -30.67 -5.40
C GLU A 246 4.18 -30.60 -4.15
N LEU A 247 3.69 -29.41 -3.78
CA LEU A 247 2.73 -29.21 -2.67
C LEU A 247 1.49 -30.13 -2.78
N HIS A 248 0.96 -30.33 -3.99
CA HIS A 248 -0.25 -31.14 -4.20
C HIS A 248 -0.03 -32.64 -3.97
N ASN A 249 1.22 -33.09 -4.09
CA ASN A 249 1.59 -34.51 -4.02
C ASN A 249 2.20 -34.90 -2.66
N GLY A 250 2.42 -33.92 -1.78
CA GLY A 250 3.06 -34.13 -0.47
C GLY A 250 2.09 -33.95 0.70
N ASN A 251 2.56 -34.32 1.90
CA ASN A 251 1.87 -34.03 3.17
C ASN A 251 2.18 -32.61 3.71
N CYS A 252 2.68 -31.71 2.87
CA CYS A 252 3.01 -30.34 3.28
C CYS A 252 1.72 -29.49 3.28
N PRO A 253 1.36 -28.83 4.40
CA PRO A 253 0.19 -27.97 4.40
C PRO A 253 0.43 -26.76 3.50
N TYR A 254 -0.65 -26.22 2.95
CA TYR A 254 -0.59 -25.04 2.11
C TYR A 254 -1.78 -24.12 2.37
N MET A 255 -1.56 -22.85 2.05
CA MET A 255 -2.58 -21.81 2.09
C MET A 255 -2.23 -20.72 1.08
N THR A 256 -3.23 -19.90 0.74
CA THR A 256 -3.01 -18.69 -0.06
C THR A 256 -3.55 -17.48 0.68
N ALA A 257 -2.73 -16.42 0.74
CA ALA A 257 -3.15 -15.09 1.15
C ALA A 257 -3.54 -14.26 -0.08
N TYR A 258 -4.81 -13.88 -0.16
CA TYR A 258 -5.39 -13.06 -1.22
C TYR A 258 -5.48 -11.60 -0.75
N LYS A 259 -4.43 -10.82 -1.01
CA LYS A 259 -4.30 -9.43 -0.55
C LYS A 259 -4.81 -8.48 -1.62
N LEU A 260 -6.05 -8.01 -1.47
CA LEU A 260 -6.62 -6.96 -2.30
C LEU A 260 -6.15 -5.61 -1.78
N VAL A 261 -5.33 -4.92 -2.58
CA VAL A 261 -4.77 -3.62 -2.25
C VAL A 261 -5.46 -2.57 -3.11
N THR A 262 -6.04 -1.59 -2.45
CA THR A 262 -6.67 -0.41 -3.04
C THR A 262 -5.84 0.80 -2.66
N VAL A 263 -5.25 1.50 -3.64
CA VAL A 263 -4.48 2.73 -3.42
C VAL A 263 -5.23 3.89 -4.04
N HIS A 264 -5.57 4.87 -3.19
CA HIS A 264 -6.11 6.14 -3.61
C HIS A 264 -5.09 7.23 -3.31
N PHE A 265 -4.72 8.01 -4.34
CA PHE A 265 -3.91 9.20 -4.14
C PHE A 265 -4.32 10.30 -5.13
N ARG A 266 -5.00 11.32 -4.64
CA ARG A 266 -5.52 12.42 -5.45
C ARG A 266 -4.61 13.64 -5.37
N TRP A 267 -3.64 13.72 -6.28
CA TRP A 267 -2.80 14.89 -6.45
C TRP A 267 -2.60 15.22 -7.93
N TRP A 268 -2.88 16.48 -8.31
CA TRP A 268 -2.82 16.91 -9.70
C TRP A 268 -1.41 16.71 -10.31
N GLY A 269 -1.34 15.91 -11.38
CA GLY A 269 -0.09 15.60 -12.09
C GLY A 269 0.77 14.49 -11.46
N LEU A 270 0.41 13.96 -10.29
CA LEU A 270 1.18 12.92 -9.59
C LEU A 270 0.40 11.63 -9.32
N GLN A 271 -0.94 11.63 -9.45
CA GLN A 271 -1.82 10.51 -9.12
C GLN A 271 -1.28 9.14 -9.59
N GLY A 272 -1.26 8.90 -10.90
CA GLY A 272 -0.87 7.59 -11.42
C GLY A 272 0.59 7.20 -11.14
N ARG A 273 1.51 8.17 -11.00
CA ARG A 273 2.91 7.88 -10.65
C ARG A 273 3.01 7.35 -9.22
N VAL A 274 2.33 8.00 -8.27
CA VAL A 274 2.39 7.65 -6.86
C VAL A 274 1.59 6.37 -6.57
N GLU A 275 0.41 6.20 -7.17
CA GLU A 275 -0.38 4.96 -7.02
C GLU A 275 0.42 3.73 -7.48
N ASN A 276 1.06 3.80 -8.65
CA ASN A 276 1.91 2.72 -9.14
C ASN A 276 3.16 2.51 -8.27
N PHE A 277 3.79 3.59 -7.80
CA PHE A 277 4.92 3.50 -6.89
C PHE A 277 4.55 2.77 -5.59
N ILE A 278 3.41 3.11 -4.97
CA ILE A 278 2.91 2.45 -3.76
C ILE A 278 2.67 0.96 -4.03
N HIS A 279 1.99 0.61 -5.13
CA HIS A 279 1.80 -0.80 -5.51
C HIS A 279 3.12 -1.57 -5.71
N LYS A 280 4.16 -0.90 -6.24
CA LYS A 280 5.50 -1.49 -6.35
C LYS A 280 6.11 -1.74 -4.96
N GLN A 281 5.98 -0.80 -4.03
CA GLN A 281 6.46 -0.97 -2.65
C GLN A 281 5.67 -2.03 -1.89
N GLU A 282 4.34 -2.12 -2.05
CA GLU A 282 3.52 -3.17 -1.44
C GLU A 282 3.91 -4.56 -1.98
N LYS A 283 4.13 -4.70 -3.29
CA LYS A 283 4.64 -5.95 -3.88
C LYS A 283 5.98 -6.35 -3.26
N ARG A 284 6.91 -5.39 -3.17
CA ARG A 284 8.24 -5.59 -2.58
C ARG A 284 8.14 -6.00 -1.11
N LEU A 285 7.30 -5.31 -0.34
CA LEU A 285 7.03 -5.62 1.07
C LEU A 285 6.47 -7.03 1.24
N PHE A 286 5.42 -7.38 0.49
CA PHE A 286 4.84 -8.73 0.56
C PHE A 286 5.84 -9.81 0.16
N THR A 287 6.65 -9.57 -0.88
CA THR A 287 7.66 -10.55 -1.31
C THR A 287 8.68 -10.81 -0.21
N ASN A 288 9.29 -9.75 0.33
CA ASN A 288 10.32 -9.88 1.37
C ASN A 288 9.74 -10.42 2.69
N PHE A 289 8.57 -9.93 3.09
CA PHE A 289 7.89 -10.36 4.33
C PHE A 289 7.61 -11.86 4.33
N HIS A 290 7.05 -12.41 3.25
CA HIS A 290 6.69 -13.83 3.23
C HIS A 290 7.89 -14.75 3.03
N ARG A 291 8.96 -14.28 2.38
CA ARG A 291 10.25 -14.97 2.35
C ARG A 291 10.83 -15.11 3.76
N GLN A 292 10.85 -14.01 4.52
CA GLN A 292 11.25 -13.99 5.92
C GLN A 292 10.38 -14.89 6.80
N LEU A 293 9.05 -14.79 6.66
CA LEU A 293 8.09 -15.61 7.40
C LEU A 293 8.41 -17.11 7.25
N PHE A 294 8.67 -17.56 6.02
CA PHE A 294 9.03 -18.96 5.78
C PHE A 294 10.42 -19.32 6.34
N CYS A 295 11.43 -18.48 6.14
CA CYS A 295 12.79 -18.72 6.66
C CYS A 295 12.88 -18.61 8.18
N TRP A 296 11.86 -18.05 8.84
CA TRP A 296 11.75 -18.01 10.29
C TRP A 296 10.84 -19.11 10.84
N LEU A 297 10.40 -20.07 10.03
CA LEU A 297 9.46 -21.13 10.43
C LEU A 297 9.88 -21.81 11.75
N ASP A 298 11.15 -22.16 11.91
CA ASP A 298 11.62 -22.83 13.14
C ASP A 298 11.53 -21.96 14.40
N ARG A 299 11.42 -20.63 14.24
CA ARG A 299 11.32 -19.68 15.34
C ARG A 299 9.89 -19.51 15.85
N TRP A 300 8.89 -19.77 15.01
CA TRP A 300 7.49 -19.47 15.35
C TRP A 300 6.53 -20.67 15.27
N VAL A 301 6.90 -21.77 14.61
CA VAL A 301 5.96 -22.89 14.37
C VAL A 301 5.40 -23.53 15.64
N ASP A 302 6.16 -23.50 16.74
CA ASP A 302 5.73 -24.06 18.03
C ASP A 302 5.10 -23.02 18.98
N LEU A 303 4.99 -21.75 18.54
CA LEU A 303 4.43 -20.69 19.37
C LEU A 303 2.90 -20.81 19.41
N THR A 304 2.35 -20.59 20.59
CA THR A 304 0.91 -20.44 20.78
C THR A 304 0.48 -18.98 20.57
N MET A 305 -0.82 -18.75 20.36
CA MET A 305 -1.35 -17.39 20.32
C MET A 305 -1.09 -16.62 21.63
N ASP A 306 -1.05 -17.29 22.78
CA ASP A 306 -0.71 -16.65 24.06
C ASP A 306 0.75 -16.20 24.10
N ASP A 307 1.67 -16.99 23.52
CA ASP A 307 3.07 -16.58 23.37
C ASP A 307 3.19 -15.34 22.49
N ILE A 308 2.45 -15.30 21.37
CA ILE A 308 2.39 -14.15 20.48
C ILE A 308 1.89 -12.90 21.21
N ARG A 309 0.84 -13.00 22.04
CA ARG A 309 0.35 -11.83 22.79
C ARG A 309 1.40 -11.26 23.75
N ARG A 310 2.15 -12.12 24.44
CA ARG A 310 3.26 -11.66 25.30
C ARG A 310 4.35 -10.99 24.47
N MET A 311 4.71 -11.57 23.32
CA MET A 311 5.70 -11.00 22.41
C MET A 311 5.29 -9.65 21.83
N GLU A 312 4.00 -9.45 21.51
CA GLU A 312 3.49 -8.16 21.03
C GLU A 312 3.63 -7.06 22.09
N GLU A 313 3.34 -7.36 23.35
CA GLU A 313 3.52 -6.43 24.47
C GLU A 313 4.99 -6.06 24.69
N GLU A 314 5.89 -7.04 24.63
CA GLU A 314 7.33 -6.82 24.72
C GLU A 314 7.84 -5.99 23.54
N THR A 315 7.41 -6.34 22.33
CA THR A 315 7.78 -5.65 21.09
C THR A 315 7.33 -4.19 21.10
N GLN A 316 6.13 -3.88 21.59
CA GLN A 316 5.67 -2.50 21.72
C GLN A 316 6.66 -1.65 22.55
N ARG A 317 7.10 -2.18 23.69
CA ARG A 317 8.06 -1.49 24.58
C ARG A 317 9.43 -1.33 23.92
N GLU A 318 9.90 -2.37 23.24
CA GLU A 318 11.19 -2.35 22.52
C GLU A 318 11.17 -1.32 21.38
N LEU A 319 10.09 -1.25 20.59
CA LEU A 319 9.97 -0.32 19.47
C LEU A 319 10.05 1.14 19.94
N ASP A 320 9.41 1.49 21.05
CA ASP A 320 9.48 2.84 21.61
C ASP A 320 10.91 3.21 22.06
N GLN A 321 11.62 2.27 22.68
CA GLN A 321 13.03 2.46 23.05
C GLN A 321 13.92 2.57 21.80
N MET A 322 13.75 1.67 20.84
CA MET A 322 14.51 1.64 19.60
C MET A 322 14.28 2.89 18.75
N ARG A 323 13.06 3.45 18.73
CA ARG A 323 12.76 4.67 17.99
C ARG A 323 13.46 5.88 18.60
N SER A 324 13.54 5.96 19.93
CA SER A 324 14.21 7.06 20.64
C SER A 324 15.75 6.95 20.66
N GLN A 325 16.32 5.83 20.23
CA GLN A 325 17.75 5.53 20.34
C GLN A 325 18.34 4.99 19.02
N GLY A 326 19.68 4.99 18.89
CA GLY A 326 20.37 4.38 17.75
C GLY A 326 20.26 5.12 16.41
N SER A 327 20.54 4.42 15.31
CA SER A 327 20.53 4.94 13.94
C SER A 327 19.35 4.39 13.12
N VAL A 328 18.95 5.12 12.07
CA VAL A 328 17.92 4.67 11.11
C VAL A 328 18.35 3.35 10.46
N ARG A 329 17.41 2.41 10.35
CA ARG A 329 17.62 1.06 9.76
C ARG A 329 16.39 0.57 8.99
N GLY A 330 16.56 -0.53 8.26
CA GLY A 330 15.50 -1.17 7.47
C GLY A 330 15.45 -0.68 6.01
N MET A 331 14.37 -1.03 5.32
CA MET A 331 14.22 -0.74 3.88
C MET A 331 14.11 0.77 3.62
N LYS A 332 14.77 1.21 2.56
CA LYS A 332 14.58 2.52 1.94
C LYS A 332 13.96 2.33 0.56
N ALA A 333 13.02 3.19 0.21
CA ALA A 333 12.54 3.24 -1.17
C ALA A 333 13.67 3.75 -2.08
N GLY A 334 13.84 3.10 -3.24
CA GLY A 334 14.77 3.58 -4.27
C GLY A 334 14.28 4.87 -4.91
N GLU A 335 15.20 5.62 -5.54
CA GLU A 335 14.85 6.72 -6.43
C GLU A 335 14.42 6.11 -7.78
N ASP A 336 13.13 6.22 -8.11
CA ASP A 336 12.58 5.85 -9.44
C ASP A 336 12.67 7.01 -10.44
#